data_AF-A0A536WRE6-F1
#
_entry.id   AF-A0A536WRE6-F1
#
_cell.length_a   1.000
_cell.length_b   1.000
_cell.length_c   1.000
_cell.angle_alpha   90.00
_cell.angle_beta   90.00
_cell.angle_gamma   90.00
#
_symmetry.space_group_name_H-M   'P 1'
#
loop_
_entity.id
_entity.type
_entity.pdbx_description
1 polymer ?
#
loop_
_entity_poly.entity_id
_entity_poly.type
_entity_poly.pdbx_seq_one_letter_code
_entity_poly.pdbx_strand_id
1 'polypeptide(L)' 'MTIFRWIIGIFTLLLAAGGLLAFVIFVLSGTEEWLDLARRFRRWVFAAVLFWFNIEIWGSILRTLIHW' A
#
# COMPACT_ATOMS: atom_id res chain seq x y z
N MET A 1 -4.69 -2.83 -17.28
CA MET A 1 -4.85 -3.56 -16.01
C MET A 1 -3.51 -4.07 -15.47
N THR A 2 -2.69 -4.76 -16.26
CA THR A 2 -1.40 -5.33 -15.78
C THR A 2 -0.40 -4.27 -15.31
N ILE A 3 -0.14 -3.22 -16.09
CA ILE A 3 0.82 -2.15 -15.71
C ILE A 3 0.36 -1.43 -14.44
N PHE A 4 -0.94 -1.11 -14.35
CA PHE A 4 -1.52 -0.47 -13.19
C PHE A 4 -1.38 -1.30 -11.91
N ARG A 5 -1.64 -2.63 -11.99
CA ARG A 5 -1.38 -3.58 -10.90
C ARG A 5 0.07 -3.57 -10.44
N TRP A 6 1.01 -3.51 -11.38
CA TRP A 6 2.44 -3.43 -11.04
C TRP A 6 2.80 -2.12 -10.34
N ILE A 7 2.26 -0.99 -10.79
CA ILE A 7 2.50 0.32 -10.16
C ILE A 7 2.02 0.31 -8.71
N ILE A 8 0.77 -0.09 -8.47
CA ILE A 8 0.26 -0.15 -7.09
C ILE A 8 1.00 -1.20 -6.26
N GLY A 9 1.34 -2.35 -6.85
CA GLY A 9 2.13 -3.37 -6.16
C GLY A 9 3.48 -2.86 -5.68
N ILE A 10 4.22 -2.18 -6.55
CA ILE A 10 5.52 -1.58 -6.20
C ILE A 10 5.33 -0.50 -5.13
N PHE A 11 4.33 0.38 -5.29
CA PHE A 11 4.06 1.43 -4.31
C PHE A 11 3.71 0.87 -2.92
N THR A 12 2.87 -0.16 -2.88
CA THR A 12 2.49 -0.85 -1.64
C THR A 12 3.69 -1.53 -1.00
N LEU A 13 4.54 -2.17 -1.81
CA LEU A 13 5.77 -2.80 -1.36
C LEU A 13 6.74 -1.79 -0.74
N LEU A 14 6.92 -0.62 -1.37
CA LEU A 14 7.78 0.45 -0.86
C LEU A 14 7.27 1.00 0.48
N LEU A 15 5.95 1.20 0.62
CA LEU A 15 5.35 1.62 1.88
C LEU A 15 5.53 0.58 2.98
N ALA A 16 5.37 -0.71 2.66
CA ALA A 16 5.57 -1.80 3.60
C ALA A 16 7.03 -1.91 4.04
N ALA A 17 7.97 -1.83 3.09
CA ALA A 17 9.40 -1.84 3.37
C ALA A 17 9.81 -0.63 4.22
N GLY A 18 9.34 0.58 3.88
CA GLY A 18 9.58 1.79 4.68
C GLY A 18 9.03 1.69 6.10
N GLY A 19 7.83 1.14 6.27
CA GLY A 19 7.24 0.88 7.58
C GLY A 19 8.02 -0.15 8.39
N LEU A 20 8.49 -1.23 7.76
CA LEU A 20 9.31 -2.25 8.39
C LEU A 20 10.66 -1.68 8.83
N LEU A 21 11.33 -0.90 7.97
CA LEU A 21 12.57 -0.23 8.31
C LEU A 21 12.39 0.75 9.47
N ALA A 22 11.34 1.58 9.46
CA ALA A 22 11.04 2.47 10.57
C ALA A 22 10.81 1.70 11.89
N PHE A 23 10.13 0.56 11.81
CA PHE A 23 9.92 -0.31 12.98
C PHE A 23 11.23 -0.93 13.49
N VAL A 24 12.11 -1.39 12.59
CA VAL A 24 13.43 -1.92 12.97
C VAL A 24 14.28 -0.82 13.63
N ILE A 25 14.27 0.40 13.08
CA ILE A 25 14.97 1.54 13.67
C ILE A 25 14.40 1.87 15.06
N PHE A 26 13.09 1.80 15.25
CA PHE A 26 12.48 1.95 16.57
C PHE A 26 12.99 0.91 17.57
N VAL A 27 13.04 -0.37 17.18
CA VAL A 27 13.53 -1.46 18.05
C VAL A 27 15.00 -1.22 18.45
N LEU A 28 15.81 -0.67 17.55
CA LEU A 28 17.24 -0.42 17.81
C LEU A 28 17.51 0.88 18.59
N SER A 29 16.74 1.95 18.31
CA SER A 29 16.98 3.29 18.87
C SER A 29 16.12 3.62 20.09
N GLY A 30 15.00 2.91 20.29
CA GLY A 30 14.02 3.20 21.34
C GLY A 30 13.25 4.52 21.17
N THR A 31 13.46 5.27 20.09
CA THR A 31 12.81 6.58 19.90
C THR A 31 11.39 6.42 19.36
N GLU A 32 10.39 6.89 20.10
CA GLU A 32 8.98 6.74 19.74
C GLU A 32 8.59 7.37 18.39
N GLU A 33 9.33 8.37 17.92
CA GLU A 33 9.12 8.99 16.60
C GLU A 33 9.14 7.96 15.46
N TRP A 34 10.05 6.98 15.54
CA TRP A 34 10.17 5.91 14.54
C TRP A 34 8.99 4.92 14.60
N LEU A 35 8.44 4.68 15.79
CA LEU A 35 7.24 3.86 15.96
C LEU A 35 6.01 4.52 15.34
N ASP A 36 5.86 5.83 15.56
CA ASP A 36 4.77 6.59 14.96
C ASP A 36 4.88 6.68 13.44
N LEU A 37 6.10 6.80 12.92
CA LEU A 37 6.37 6.70 11.49
C LEU A 37 6.00 5.33 10.93
N ALA A 38 6.41 4.24 11.59
CA ALA A 38 6.04 2.87 11.19
C ALA A 38 4.52 2.65 11.17
N ARG A 39 3.80 3.17 12.17
CA ARG A 39 2.33 3.14 12.23
C ARG A 39 1.69 3.94 11.11
N ARG A 40 2.25 5.10 10.73
CA ARG A 40 1.79 5.87 9.57
C ARG A 40 1.99 5.08 8.28
N PHE A 41 3.16 4.49 8.04
CA PHE A 41 3.40 3.63 6.88
C PHE A 41 2.42 2.47 6.82
N ARG A 42 2.17 1.77 7.93
CA ARG A 42 1.17 0.70 8.00
C ARG A 42 -0.22 1.18 7.55
N ARG A 43 -0.68 2.35 8.01
CA ARG A 43 -1.96 2.92 7.57
C ARG A 43 -1.98 3.19 6.06
N TRP A 44 -0.89 3.72 5.51
CA TRP A 44 -0.77 3.96 4.06
C TRP A 44 -0.74 2.65 3.25
N VAL A 45 -0.11 1.59 3.76
CA VAL A 45 -0.16 0.25 3.14
C VAL A 45 -1.60 -0.23 3.04
N PHE A 46 -2.37 -0.16 4.14
CA PHE A 46 -3.78 -0.54 4.10
C PHE A 46 -4.60 0.31 3.14
N ALA A 47 -4.38 1.63 3.12
CA ALA A 47 -5.05 2.52 2.17
C ALA A 47 -4.72 2.14 0.71
N ALA A 48 -3.45 1.84 0.39
CA ALA A 48 -3.02 1.42 -0.94
C ALA A 48 -3.66 0.08 -1.36
N VAL A 49 -3.74 -0.88 -0.45
CA VAL A 49 -4.39 -2.18 -0.70
C VAL A 49 -5.89 -2.01 -0.94
N LEU A 50 -6.59 -1.21 -0.13
CA LEU A 50 -8.02 -0.94 -0.32
C LEU A 50 -8.30 -0.20 -1.63
N PHE A 51 -7.42 0.74 -2.00
CA PHE A 51 -7.49 1.45 -3.27
C PHE A 51 -7.28 0.50 -4.46
N TRP A 52 -6.29 -0.40 -4.38
CA TRP A 52 -6.10 -1.47 -5.37
C TRP A 52 -7.41 -2.24 -5.55
N PHE A 53 -7.93 -2.80 -4.46
CA PHE A 53 -9.11 -3.64 -4.49
C PHE A 53 -10.31 -2.94 -5.13
N ASN A 54 -10.53 -1.66 -4.79
CA ASN A 54 -11.56 -0.86 -5.43
C ASN A 54 -11.38 -0.78 -6.95
N ILE A 55 -10.18 -0.47 -7.43
CA ILE A 55 -9.94 -0.28 -8.86
C ILE A 55 -10.04 -1.60 -9.63
N GLU A 56 -9.65 -2.71 -9.04
CA GLU A 56 -9.82 -4.03 -9.66
C GLU A 56 -11.32 -4.33 -9.87
N ILE A 57 -12.15 -4.05 -8.86
CA ILE A 57 -13.62 -4.22 -8.95
C ILE A 57 -14.22 -3.27 -9.98
N TRP A 58 -14.01 -1.96 -9.84
CA TRP A 58 -14.58 -0.96 -10.75
C TRP A 58 -14.07 -1.15 -12.18
N GLY A 59 -12.82 -1.53 -12.35
CA GLY A 59 -12.22 -1.85 -13.64
C GLY A 59 -12.78 -3.14 -14.26
N SER A 60 -13.25 -4.09 -13.45
CA SER A 60 -14.01 -5.24 -13.95
C SER A 60 -15.41 -4.82 -14.39
N ILE A 61 -16.12 -4.06 -13.55
CA ILE A 61 -17.48 -3.56 -13.86
C ILE A 61 -17.49 -2.75 -15.15
N LEU A 62 -16.57 -1.79 -15.30
CA LEU A 62 -16.43 -0.98 -16.52
C LEU A 62 -16.16 -1.84 -17.74
N ARG A 63 -15.31 -2.86 -17.63
CA ARG A 63 -15.05 -3.79 -18.74
C ARG A 63 -16.31 -4.55 -19.12
N THR A 64 -17.06 -5.06 -18.14
CA THR A 64 -18.35 -5.72 -18.36
C THR A 64 -19.34 -4.76 -19.03
N LEU A 65 -19.41 -3.50 -18.61
CA LEU A 65 -20.36 -2.53 -19.15
C LEU A 65 -20.03 -2.06 -20.58
N ILE A 66 -18.76 -2.05 -20.96
CA ILE A 66 -18.31 -1.60 -22.30
C ILE A 66 -18.36 -2.74 -23.33
N HIS A 67 -18.10 -3.98 -22.90
CA HIS A 67 -18.06 -5.15 -23.81
C HIS A 67 -19.39 -5.93 -23.87
N TRP A 68 -20.41 -5.49 -23.16
CA TRP A 68 -21.78 -6.01 -23.25
C TRP A 68 -22.60 -5.12 -24.17
#